data_AF-A0A0F7ZRX2-F1
#
_entry.id   AF-A0A0F7ZRX2-F1
#
_cell.length_a   1.000
_cell.length_b   1.000
_cell.length_c   1.000
_cell.angle_alpha   90.00
_cell.angle_beta   90.00
_cell.angle_gamma   90.00
#
_symmetry.space_group_name_H-M   'P 1'
#
loop_
_entity.id
_entity.type
_entity.pdbx_description
1 polymer ?
#
loop_
_entity_poly.entity_id
_entity_poly.type
_entity_poly.pdbx_seq_one_letter_code
_entity_poly.pdbx_strand_id
1 'polypeptide(L)'
;MVPSKDLTSWLKPPRSAKRKRDTTEPKYSEKEIDEARRPSKATKTADSSRFETNATAGSSQEAKKLYADTLKAIDKRVDELDKKVGVMSGNSAAITTSSYATSIRKHMGAVKKLVAMEENALAFNLLLSMADASHTDLDATWKMCGTPCDNSLPTFRLLDEALLPLIKARKKPVSRAAELPEVPKRWTSMNADVGVFKTGRPNKQQRGQMYRQKLAWEKNRRQARRERREKTVDWAKVALCDLIEERDYLNAYGVKEYLPRCIAELVELVML
;
A
#
# COMPACT_ATOMS: atom_id res chain seq x y z
N MET A 1 39.40 -7.64 17.52
CA MET A 1 38.10 -6.94 17.72
C MET A 1 37.59 -6.50 16.36
N VAL A 2 36.52 -7.12 15.86
CA VAL A 2 35.86 -6.75 14.59
C VAL A 2 34.73 -5.79 14.94
N PRO A 3 34.53 -4.66 14.22
CA PRO A 3 33.45 -3.74 14.55
C PRO A 3 32.10 -4.37 14.19
N SER A 4 31.16 -4.26 15.13
CA SER A 4 29.76 -4.66 14.94
C SER A 4 29.15 -3.87 13.77
N LYS A 5 28.65 -4.58 12.76
CA LYS A 5 27.87 -3.99 11.66
C LYS A 5 26.55 -3.49 12.24
N ASP A 6 26.31 -2.18 12.18
CA ASP A 6 25.06 -1.55 12.60
C ASP A 6 23.90 -2.00 11.70
N LEU A 7 23.22 -3.07 12.12
CA LEU A 7 22.04 -3.67 11.47
C LEU A 7 20.79 -2.76 11.52
N THR A 8 20.89 -1.58 12.14
CA THR A 8 19.74 -0.66 12.37
C THR A 8 19.77 0.61 11.49
N SER A 9 20.69 0.69 10.52
CA SER A 9 20.82 1.87 9.64
C SER A 9 19.54 2.21 8.86
N TRP A 10 18.71 1.22 8.54
CA TRP A 10 17.42 1.38 7.84
C TRP A 10 16.26 1.85 8.74
N LEU A 11 16.42 1.83 10.07
CA LEU A 11 15.42 2.31 11.03
C LEU A 11 15.57 3.79 11.38
N LYS A 12 16.69 4.41 10.97
CA LYS A 12 16.95 5.82 11.24
C LYS A 12 16.22 6.66 10.17
N PRO A 13 15.24 7.49 10.55
CA PRO A 13 14.60 8.38 9.59
C PRO A 13 15.69 9.30 8.98
N PRO A 14 15.66 9.57 7.67
CA PRO A 14 16.60 10.52 7.09
C PRO A 14 16.45 11.87 7.80
N ARG A 15 17.57 12.42 8.29
CA ARG A 15 17.63 13.78 8.81
C ARG A 15 16.99 14.71 7.77
N SER A 16 16.07 15.55 8.23
CA SER A 16 15.26 16.45 7.43
C SER A 16 16.11 17.37 6.55
N ALA A 17 16.39 16.91 5.33
CA ALA A 17 16.90 17.76 4.28
C ALA A 17 15.74 18.61 3.75
N LYS A 18 15.65 19.87 4.21
CA LYS A 18 14.92 20.91 3.48
C LYS A 18 15.44 20.87 2.04
N ARG A 19 14.60 20.46 1.09
CA ARG A 19 14.97 20.36 -0.33
C ARG A 19 15.40 21.74 -0.84
N LYS A 20 16.72 21.95 -0.95
CA LYS A 20 17.30 22.95 -1.83
C LYS A 20 17.23 22.40 -3.26
N ARG A 21 16.80 23.26 -4.16
CA ARG A 21 16.73 23.03 -5.60
C ARG A 21 18.15 23.20 -6.14
N ASP A 22 18.77 22.13 -6.61
CA ASP A 22 19.94 22.24 -7.48
C ASP A 22 19.95 21.14 -8.54
N THR A 23 20.34 21.58 -9.73
CA THR A 23 20.18 20.96 -11.04
C THR A 23 21.54 20.43 -11.44
N THR A 24 21.75 19.13 -11.51
CA THR A 24 22.87 18.56 -12.28
C THR A 24 22.52 17.13 -12.69
N GLU A 25 22.40 16.91 -14.00
CA GLU A 25 22.15 15.61 -14.62
C GLU A 25 23.43 14.78 -14.70
N PRO A 26 23.30 13.44 -14.71
CA PRO A 26 24.07 12.64 -15.63
C PRO A 26 23.17 11.77 -16.53
N LYS A 27 23.44 11.84 -17.84
CA LYS A 27 22.88 11.02 -18.91
C LYS A 27 23.21 9.54 -18.70
N TYR A 28 22.24 8.64 -18.90
CA TYR A 28 22.49 7.30 -19.43
C TYR A 28 21.30 6.77 -20.23
N SER A 29 21.66 5.98 -21.24
CA SER A 29 20.93 5.54 -22.44
C SER A 29 20.02 4.33 -22.26
N GLU A 30 18.91 4.30 -23.00
CA GLU A 30 18.03 3.15 -23.23
C GLU A 30 18.63 2.14 -24.22
N LYS A 31 18.50 0.85 -23.88
CA LYS A 31 18.26 -0.30 -24.79
C LYS A 31 17.48 -1.34 -23.97
N GLU A 32 16.19 -1.53 -24.26
CA GLU A 32 15.66 -2.55 -25.18
C GLU A 32 15.76 -3.97 -24.59
N ILE A 33 14.63 -4.65 -24.42
CA ILE A 33 14.39 -6.02 -24.91
C ILE A 33 12.90 -6.35 -24.75
N ASP A 34 12.36 -6.76 -25.89
CA ASP A 34 11.00 -7.15 -26.20
C ASP A 34 10.73 -8.63 -25.83
N GLU A 35 9.43 -8.96 -25.79
CA GLU A 35 8.78 -10.27 -25.98
C GLU A 35 9.50 -11.59 -25.60
N ALA A 36 8.83 -12.42 -24.78
CA ALA A 36 8.25 -13.68 -25.26
C ALA A 36 7.57 -14.52 -24.15
N ARG A 37 6.57 -15.31 -24.62
CA ARG A 37 6.07 -16.61 -24.12
C ARG A 37 4.71 -16.67 -23.41
N ARG A 38 3.68 -16.91 -24.24
CA ARG A 38 2.53 -17.80 -23.94
C ARG A 38 2.93 -19.28 -24.01
N PRO A 39 2.23 -20.16 -23.29
CA PRO A 39 1.61 -21.36 -23.92
C PRO A 39 0.15 -21.58 -23.41
N SER A 40 -0.85 -21.72 -24.29
CA SER A 40 -1.44 -22.93 -24.91
C SER A 40 -2.39 -23.77 -24.02
N LYS A 41 -3.51 -24.20 -24.62
CA LYS A 41 -4.76 -24.70 -24.02
C LYS A 41 -4.99 -26.17 -24.40
N ALA A 42 -5.43 -27.03 -23.46
CA ALA A 42 -6.07 -28.36 -23.62
C ALA A 42 -6.08 -29.08 -22.24
N THR A 43 -6.96 -29.97 -21.78
CA THR A 43 -8.26 -30.55 -22.18
C THR A 43 -8.85 -31.23 -20.91
N LYS A 44 -10.19 -31.39 -20.85
CA LYS A 44 -10.95 -32.02 -19.74
C LYS A 44 -10.79 -33.54 -19.68
N THR A 45 -10.82 -34.09 -18.47
CA THR A 45 -11.28 -35.47 -18.16
C THR A 45 -11.94 -35.48 -16.77
N ALA A 46 -13.17 -35.99 -16.70
CA ALA A 46 -13.81 -36.54 -15.49
C ALA A 46 -13.32 -38.00 -15.32
N ASP A 47 -13.40 -38.72 -14.20
CA ASP A 47 -14.31 -38.71 -13.06
C ASP A 47 -13.66 -39.53 -11.92
N SER A 48 -14.08 -39.34 -10.65
CA SER A 48 -14.11 -40.37 -9.58
C SER A 48 -14.24 -39.72 -8.18
N SER A 49 -15.26 -40.20 -7.48
CA SER A 49 -15.76 -39.84 -6.15
C SER A 49 -14.76 -39.91 -5.00
N ARG A 50 -14.81 -38.90 -4.11
CA ARG A 50 -14.62 -39.11 -2.66
C ARG A 50 -15.42 -38.08 -1.87
N PHE A 51 -16.32 -38.58 -1.03
CA PHE A 51 -17.11 -37.80 -0.07
C PHE A 51 -16.21 -37.23 1.06
N GLU A 52 -16.71 -36.15 1.69
CA GLU A 52 -16.29 -35.50 2.95
C GLU A 52 -15.19 -34.43 2.90
N THR A 53 -15.59 -33.17 2.64
CA THR A 53 -15.37 -31.96 3.49
C THR A 53 -15.98 -30.71 2.81
N ASN A 54 -17.31 -30.66 2.61
CA ASN A 54 -17.91 -29.56 1.83
C ASN A 54 -18.13 -28.27 2.65
N ALA A 55 -18.23 -28.34 3.98
CA ALA A 55 -18.52 -27.16 4.81
C ALA A 55 -17.33 -26.19 4.91
N THR A 56 -16.11 -26.71 5.13
CA THR A 56 -14.87 -25.91 5.21
C THR A 56 -14.43 -25.39 3.86
N ALA A 57 -14.58 -26.17 2.79
CA ALA A 57 -14.26 -25.71 1.42
C ALA A 57 -15.22 -24.59 0.96
N GLY A 58 -16.51 -24.70 1.27
CA GLY A 58 -17.52 -23.67 0.98
C GLY A 58 -17.26 -22.36 1.74
N SER A 59 -16.93 -22.45 3.03
CA SER A 59 -16.59 -21.29 3.86
C SER A 59 -15.33 -20.57 3.37
N SER A 60 -14.27 -21.29 3.00
CA SER A 60 -13.05 -20.67 2.47
C SER A 60 -13.26 -20.01 1.10
N GLN A 61 -14.10 -20.59 0.23
CA GLN A 61 -14.46 -19.96 -1.04
C GLN A 61 -15.29 -18.68 -0.85
N GLU A 62 -16.24 -18.69 0.10
CA GLU A 62 -16.99 -17.50 0.49
C GLU A 62 -16.07 -16.40 1.03
N ALA A 63 -15.12 -16.74 1.90
CA ALA A 63 -14.16 -15.80 2.46
C ALA A 63 -13.27 -15.17 1.38
N LYS A 64 -12.76 -15.95 0.43
CA LYS A 64 -12.00 -15.44 -0.72
C LYS A 64 -12.83 -14.50 -1.58
N LYS A 65 -14.11 -14.81 -1.79
CA LYS A 65 -15.03 -13.92 -2.52
C LYS A 65 -15.27 -12.62 -1.76
N LEU A 66 -15.56 -12.69 -0.45
CA LEU A 66 -15.74 -11.52 0.40
C LEU A 66 -14.50 -10.62 0.40
N TYR A 67 -13.32 -11.23 0.49
CA TYR A 67 -12.04 -10.54 0.42
C TYR A 67 -11.88 -9.79 -0.92
N ALA A 68 -12.02 -10.50 -2.05
CA ALA A 68 -11.85 -9.93 -3.37
C ALA A 68 -12.89 -8.83 -3.69
N ASP A 69 -14.16 -9.03 -3.31
CA ASP A 69 -15.23 -8.05 -3.52
C ASP A 69 -15.00 -6.81 -2.67
N THR A 70 -14.49 -6.97 -1.44
CA THR A 70 -14.15 -5.84 -0.58
C THR A 70 -12.95 -5.05 -1.13
N LEU A 71 -11.92 -5.71 -1.65
CA LEU A 71 -10.79 -5.03 -2.31
C LEU A 71 -11.26 -4.21 -3.52
N LYS A 72 -12.12 -4.78 -4.38
CA LYS A 72 -12.69 -4.06 -5.52
C LYS A 72 -13.49 -2.83 -5.07
N ALA A 73 -14.26 -2.94 -3.98
CA ALA A 73 -15.01 -1.83 -3.43
C ALA A 73 -14.10 -0.73 -2.88
N ILE A 74 -13.01 -1.09 -2.18
CA ILE A 74 -11.99 -0.15 -1.70
C ILE A 74 -11.35 0.58 -2.88
N ASP A 75 -10.87 -0.14 -3.88
CA ASP A 75 -10.20 0.46 -5.04
C ASP A 75 -11.14 1.40 -5.81
N LYS A 76 -12.41 1.01 -5.98
CA LYS A 76 -13.42 1.88 -6.59
C LYS A 76 -13.62 3.19 -5.81
N ARG A 77 -13.66 3.12 -4.47
CA ARG A 77 -13.82 4.31 -3.64
C ARG A 77 -12.59 5.21 -3.67
N VAL A 78 -11.39 4.63 -3.70
CA VAL A 78 -10.16 5.41 -3.90
C VAL A 78 -10.19 6.10 -5.26
N ASP A 79 -10.50 5.38 -6.34
CA ASP A 79 -10.59 5.96 -7.69
C ASP A 79 -11.62 7.11 -7.78
N GLU A 80 -12.75 7.00 -7.07
CA GLU A 80 -13.77 8.07 -6.98
C GLU A 80 -13.27 9.31 -6.22
N LEU A 81 -12.53 9.11 -5.13
CA LEU A 81 -11.95 10.19 -4.35
C LEU A 81 -10.81 10.88 -5.11
N ASP A 82 -9.93 10.11 -5.76
CA ASP A 82 -8.84 10.62 -6.58
C ASP A 82 -9.38 11.48 -7.72
N LYS A 83 -10.44 11.03 -8.41
CA LYS A 83 -11.11 11.84 -9.45
C LYS A 83 -11.62 13.18 -8.91
N LYS A 84 -12.16 13.20 -7.68
CA LYS A 84 -12.61 14.44 -7.04
C LYS A 84 -11.44 15.36 -6.71
N VAL A 85 -10.33 14.82 -6.20
CA VAL A 85 -9.10 15.59 -5.95
C VAL A 85 -8.57 16.22 -7.25
N GLY A 86 -8.58 15.48 -8.36
CA GLY A 86 -8.11 15.98 -9.66
C GLY A 86 -8.89 17.16 -10.24
N VAL A 87 -10.16 17.32 -9.86
CA VAL A 87 -11.01 18.46 -10.28
C VAL A 87 -11.07 19.59 -9.25
N MET A 88 -10.59 19.34 -8.03
CA MET A 88 -10.53 20.36 -6.98
C MET A 88 -9.47 21.41 -7.31
N SER A 89 -9.71 22.65 -6.89
CA SER A 89 -8.65 23.65 -6.86
C SER A 89 -7.60 23.25 -5.82
N GLY A 90 -6.33 23.59 -6.05
CA GLY A 90 -5.23 23.24 -5.13
C GLY A 90 -5.29 23.88 -3.74
N ASN A 91 -6.33 24.67 -3.44
CA ASN A 91 -6.61 25.25 -2.14
C ASN A 91 -7.88 24.65 -1.49
N SER A 92 -8.52 23.66 -2.11
CA SER A 92 -9.76 23.10 -1.61
C SER A 92 -9.53 22.17 -0.43
N ALA A 93 -10.31 22.37 0.63
CA ALA A 93 -10.35 21.54 1.82
C ALA A 93 -11.38 20.39 1.72
N ALA A 94 -12.04 20.23 0.57
CA ALA A 94 -13.20 19.35 0.44
C ALA A 94 -12.87 17.85 0.58
N ILE A 95 -11.67 17.45 0.18
CA ILE A 95 -11.17 16.07 0.28
C ILE A 95 -9.81 16.10 0.96
N THR A 96 -9.70 15.37 2.08
CA THR A 96 -8.49 15.27 2.91
C THR A 96 -8.22 13.79 3.23
N THR A 97 -7.13 13.49 3.94
CA THR A 97 -6.84 12.14 4.46
C THR A 97 -8.04 11.57 5.22
N SER A 98 -8.73 12.40 6.02
CA SER A 98 -9.96 12.02 6.73
C SER A 98 -11.06 11.47 5.82
N SER A 99 -11.20 11.98 4.58
CA SER A 99 -12.17 11.47 3.61
C SER A 99 -11.88 10.02 3.20
N TYR A 100 -10.61 9.69 2.96
CA TYR A 100 -10.16 8.33 2.64
C TYR A 100 -10.30 7.43 3.85
N ALA A 101 -9.80 7.86 5.01
CA ALA A 101 -9.91 7.15 6.27
C ALA A 101 -11.37 6.77 6.60
N THR A 102 -12.29 7.74 6.48
CA THR A 102 -13.73 7.53 6.72
C THR A 102 -14.35 6.56 5.71
N SER A 103 -13.92 6.63 4.44
CA SER A 103 -14.37 5.69 3.41
C SER A 103 -13.93 4.26 3.74
N ILE A 104 -12.66 4.08 4.13
CA ILE A 104 -12.10 2.77 4.46
C ILE A 104 -12.75 2.16 5.69
N ARG A 105 -13.04 2.96 6.73
CA ARG A 105 -13.69 2.48 7.96
C ARG A 105 -14.98 1.69 7.71
N LYS A 106 -15.70 1.98 6.62
CA LYS A 106 -16.94 1.28 6.24
C LYS A 106 -16.73 -0.21 5.93
N HIS A 107 -15.51 -0.62 5.62
CA HIS A 107 -15.17 -2.00 5.28
C HIS A 107 -14.78 -2.87 6.48
N MET A 108 -14.77 -2.31 7.70
CA MET A 108 -14.48 -3.08 8.93
C MET A 108 -15.45 -4.24 9.16
N GLY A 109 -16.69 -4.16 8.66
CA GLY A 109 -17.64 -5.28 8.71
C GLY A 109 -17.14 -6.51 7.96
N ALA A 110 -16.47 -6.34 6.83
CA ALA A 110 -15.89 -7.45 6.07
C ALA A 110 -14.70 -8.08 6.83
N VAL A 111 -13.86 -7.27 7.46
CA VAL A 111 -12.76 -7.75 8.32
C VAL A 111 -13.31 -8.62 9.45
N LYS A 112 -14.32 -8.15 10.18
CA LYS A 112 -14.94 -8.91 11.28
C LYS A 112 -15.51 -10.25 10.79
N LYS A 113 -16.14 -10.27 9.62
CA LYS A 113 -16.64 -11.52 9.00
C LYS A 113 -15.52 -12.48 8.66
N LEU A 114 -14.42 -12.02 8.07
CA LEU A 114 -13.26 -12.87 7.77
C LEU A 114 -12.65 -13.47 9.04
N VAL A 115 -12.54 -12.70 10.12
CA VAL A 115 -12.08 -13.20 11.42
C VAL A 115 -13.06 -14.25 11.98
N ALA A 116 -14.36 -14.02 11.88
CA ALA A 116 -15.38 -14.98 12.33
C ALA A 116 -15.40 -16.28 11.50
N MET A 117 -14.94 -16.23 10.24
CA MET A 117 -14.74 -17.39 9.38
C MET A 117 -13.38 -18.09 9.63
N GLU A 118 -12.62 -17.66 10.64
CA GLU A 118 -11.27 -18.14 10.96
C GLU A 118 -10.22 -17.87 9.86
N GLU A 119 -10.55 -16.99 8.91
CA GLU A 119 -9.71 -16.63 7.76
C GLU A 119 -8.78 -15.45 8.11
N ASN A 120 -8.02 -15.63 9.19
CA ASN A 120 -7.14 -14.62 9.79
C ASN A 120 -6.10 -14.08 8.80
N ALA A 121 -5.63 -14.91 7.88
CA ALA A 121 -4.67 -14.51 6.85
C ALA A 121 -5.29 -13.48 5.88
N LEU A 122 -6.53 -13.72 5.44
CA LEU A 122 -7.28 -12.81 4.57
C LEU A 122 -7.68 -11.53 5.33
N ALA A 123 -8.13 -11.66 6.57
CA ALA A 123 -8.48 -10.50 7.41
C ALA A 123 -7.28 -9.55 7.59
N PHE A 124 -6.10 -10.09 7.85
CA PHE A 124 -4.86 -9.33 7.97
C PHE A 124 -4.48 -8.64 6.65
N ASN A 125 -4.50 -9.38 5.53
CA ASN A 125 -4.17 -8.80 4.21
C ASN A 125 -5.17 -7.70 3.82
N LEU A 126 -6.43 -7.84 4.23
CA LEU A 126 -7.46 -6.83 4.01
C LEU A 126 -7.17 -5.58 4.84
N LEU A 127 -6.85 -5.73 6.13
CA LEU A 127 -6.51 -4.59 7.00
C LEU A 127 -5.27 -3.83 6.53
N LEU A 128 -4.23 -4.51 6.04
CA LEU A 128 -3.08 -3.83 5.44
C LEU A 128 -3.46 -3.08 4.15
N SER A 129 -4.36 -3.64 3.35
CA SER A 129 -4.87 -2.97 2.15
C SER A 129 -5.77 -1.77 2.48
N MET A 130 -6.53 -1.88 3.57
CA MET A 130 -7.30 -0.77 4.15
C MET A 130 -6.37 0.32 4.68
N ALA A 131 -5.29 -0.03 5.38
CA ALA A 131 -4.30 0.93 5.87
C ALA A 131 -3.64 1.70 4.71
N ASP A 132 -3.19 1.01 3.66
CA ASP A 132 -2.60 1.63 2.46
C ASP A 132 -3.58 2.54 1.70
N ALA A 133 -4.88 2.22 1.74
CA ALA A 133 -5.94 3.02 1.11
C ALA A 133 -6.55 4.10 2.03
N SER A 134 -6.13 4.16 3.29
CA SER A 134 -6.70 5.08 4.30
C SER A 134 -6.18 6.50 4.19
N HIS A 135 -5.14 6.70 3.41
CA HIS A 135 -4.54 7.99 3.12
C HIS A 135 -4.38 8.15 1.60
N THR A 136 -4.60 9.38 1.13
CA THR A 136 -4.42 9.73 -0.28
C THR A 136 -2.94 9.90 -0.62
N ASP A 137 -2.68 10.19 -1.89
CA ASP A 137 -1.47 10.85 -2.31
C ASP A 137 -1.43 12.29 -1.78
N LEU A 138 -0.73 12.49 -0.66
CA LEU A 138 -0.59 13.74 0.07
C LEU A 138 0.09 14.84 -0.75
N ASP A 139 0.75 14.54 -1.86
CA ASP A 139 1.27 15.59 -2.74
C ASP A 139 0.17 16.43 -3.40
N ALA A 140 -0.97 15.80 -3.72
CA ALA A 140 -2.09 16.49 -4.35
C ALA A 140 -2.87 17.34 -3.34
N THR A 141 -2.82 16.98 -2.05
CA THR A 141 -3.58 17.60 -0.96
C THR A 141 -2.70 18.21 0.13
N TRP A 142 -1.42 18.48 -0.17
CA TRP A 142 -0.38 18.78 0.81
C TRP A 142 -0.72 19.93 1.78
N LYS A 143 -1.53 20.90 1.34
CA LYS A 143 -1.97 22.04 2.16
C LYS A 143 -2.95 21.67 3.28
N MET A 144 -3.62 20.53 3.14
CA MET A 144 -4.66 20.08 4.06
C MET A 144 -4.20 18.91 4.95
N CYS A 145 -3.08 18.28 4.58
CA CYS A 145 -2.50 17.16 5.32
C CYS A 145 -1.94 17.63 6.67
N GLY A 146 -2.20 16.86 7.74
CA GLY A 146 -1.63 17.13 9.06
C GLY A 146 -2.14 18.40 9.73
N THR A 147 -3.19 19.02 9.19
CA THR A 147 -3.86 20.18 9.78
C THR A 147 -4.92 19.74 10.80
N PRO A 148 -5.37 20.60 11.73
CA PRO A 148 -6.43 20.24 12.68
C PRO A 148 -7.76 19.80 12.05
N CYS A 149 -8.00 20.09 10.76
CA CYS A 149 -9.18 19.61 10.05
C CYS A 149 -9.04 18.18 9.50
N ASP A 150 -7.85 17.59 9.58
CA ASP A 150 -7.61 16.19 9.23
C ASP A 150 -7.94 15.26 10.42
N ASN A 151 -9.18 14.78 10.46
CA ASN A 151 -9.65 13.82 11.46
C ASN A 151 -9.43 12.36 11.03
N SER A 152 -8.25 12.01 10.55
CA SER A 152 -7.89 10.64 10.14
C SER A 152 -7.47 9.73 11.31
N LEU A 153 -6.93 10.32 12.39
CA LEU A 153 -6.42 9.61 13.57
C LEU A 153 -7.36 8.54 14.16
N PRO A 154 -8.68 8.79 14.33
CA PRO A 154 -9.57 7.77 14.88
C PRO A 154 -9.62 6.50 14.01
N THR A 155 -9.47 6.64 12.69
CA THR A 155 -9.41 5.48 11.79
C THR A 155 -8.08 4.77 11.90
N PHE A 156 -6.96 5.49 11.99
CA PHE A 156 -5.65 4.85 12.17
C PHE A 156 -5.58 4.05 13.46
N ARG A 157 -6.11 4.60 14.57
CA ARG A 157 -6.21 3.88 15.84
C ARG A 157 -7.08 2.63 15.72
N LEU A 158 -8.24 2.74 15.06
CA LEU A 158 -9.12 1.59 14.81
C LEU A 158 -8.43 0.49 13.98
N LEU A 159 -7.67 0.86 12.96
CA LEU A 159 -6.91 -0.09 12.14
C LEU A 159 -5.78 -0.73 12.95
N ASP A 160 -5.06 0.06 13.76
CA ASP A 160 -3.98 -0.40 14.64
C ASP A 160 -4.51 -1.41 15.67
N GLU A 161 -5.64 -1.11 16.31
CA GLU A 161 -6.32 -2.00 17.26
C GLU A 161 -6.82 -3.30 16.63
N ALA A 162 -7.34 -3.23 15.40
CA ALA A 162 -7.85 -4.40 14.70
C ALA A 162 -6.75 -5.31 14.12
N LEU A 163 -5.63 -4.72 13.68
CA LEU A 163 -4.52 -5.45 13.06
C LEU A 163 -3.61 -6.11 14.09
N LEU A 164 -3.42 -5.49 15.26
CA LEU A 164 -2.55 -5.99 16.32
C LEU A 164 -2.84 -7.44 16.77
N PRO A 165 -4.09 -7.84 17.10
CA PRO A 165 -4.37 -9.22 17.51
C PRO A 165 -4.09 -10.21 16.37
N LEU A 166 -4.27 -9.82 15.10
CA LEU A 166 -3.95 -10.67 13.97
C LEU A 166 -2.45 -10.86 13.79
N ILE A 167 -1.65 -9.82 14.03
CA ILE A 167 -0.18 -9.94 14.03
C ILE A 167 0.26 -10.94 15.10
N LYS A 168 -0.27 -10.79 16.32
CA LYS A 168 0.08 -11.65 17.48
C LYS A 168 -0.35 -13.10 17.32
N ALA A 169 -1.51 -13.33 16.73
CA ALA A 169 -2.05 -14.68 16.53
C ALA A 169 -1.36 -15.43 15.37
N ARG A 170 -0.66 -14.72 14.47
CA ARG A 170 -0.07 -15.33 13.28
C ARG A 170 1.23 -16.04 13.64
N LYS A 171 1.39 -17.27 13.13
CA LYS A 171 2.64 -18.01 13.28
C LYS A 171 3.80 -17.22 12.69
N LYS A 172 4.94 -17.20 13.39
CA LYS A 172 6.19 -16.61 12.87
C LYS A 172 6.48 -17.17 11.47
N PRO A 173 6.97 -16.34 10.53
CA PRO A 173 7.37 -16.83 9.21
C PRO A 173 8.36 -17.99 9.34
N VAL A 174 8.13 -19.05 8.56
CA VAL A 174 9.00 -20.26 8.55
C VAL A 174 10.39 -19.94 8.02
N SER A 175 10.47 -18.98 7.10
CA SER A 175 11.72 -18.52 6.49
C SER A 175 11.74 -17.00 6.41
N ARG A 176 12.89 -16.40 6.72
CA ARG A 176 13.16 -15.00 6.47
C ARG A 176 13.73 -14.82 5.08
N ALA A 177 13.12 -13.95 4.28
CA ALA A 177 13.62 -13.65 2.96
C ALA A 177 14.85 -12.73 3.07
N ALA A 178 15.97 -13.10 2.45
CA ALA A 178 17.15 -12.24 2.40
C ALA A 178 16.77 -10.89 1.76
N GLU A 179 16.11 -10.96 0.61
CA GLU A 179 15.56 -9.82 -0.12
C GLU A 179 14.07 -10.02 -0.37
N LEU A 180 13.30 -8.95 -0.27
CA LEU A 180 11.88 -8.95 -0.60
C LEU A 180 11.70 -8.64 -2.09
N PRO A 181 10.67 -9.20 -2.75
CA PRO A 181 10.30 -8.76 -4.10
C PRO A 181 10.14 -7.24 -4.16
N GLU A 182 10.74 -6.63 -5.18
CA GLU A 182 10.68 -5.18 -5.36
C GLU A 182 9.26 -4.73 -5.67
N VAL A 183 8.89 -3.60 -5.07
CA VAL A 183 7.63 -2.90 -5.36
C VAL A 183 8.02 -1.52 -5.90
N PRO A 184 7.30 -0.99 -6.91
CA PRO A 184 7.51 0.36 -7.37
C PRO A 184 7.52 1.36 -6.20
N LYS A 185 8.55 2.22 -6.16
CA LYS A 185 8.60 3.33 -5.21
C LYS A 185 7.44 4.31 -5.48
N ARG A 186 7.14 5.19 -4.53
CA ARG A 186 6.16 6.27 -4.77
C ARG A 186 6.52 7.10 -5.98
N TRP A 187 5.49 7.52 -6.70
CA TRP A 187 5.64 8.37 -7.86
C TRP A 187 6.26 9.72 -7.49
N THR A 188 7.17 10.21 -8.32
CA THR A 188 7.71 11.56 -8.25
C THR A 188 7.59 12.25 -9.61
N SER A 189 7.73 13.56 -9.65
CA SER A 189 7.72 14.30 -10.91
C SER A 189 8.81 13.87 -11.89
N MET A 190 9.88 13.20 -11.43
CA MET A 190 10.92 12.64 -12.29
C MET A 190 10.48 11.38 -13.03
N ASN A 191 9.40 10.73 -12.57
CA ASN A 191 8.79 9.59 -13.24
C ASN A 191 7.77 10.01 -14.32
N ALA A 192 7.62 11.32 -14.56
CA ALA A 192 6.69 11.83 -15.54
C ALA A 192 7.23 11.67 -16.96
N ASP A 193 6.44 11.03 -17.81
CA ASP A 193 6.71 10.94 -19.24
C ASP A 193 5.86 11.97 -20.00
N VAL A 194 6.35 13.21 -20.03
CA VAL A 194 5.66 14.36 -20.66
C VAL A 194 6.61 15.25 -21.48
N GLY A 195 7.79 14.73 -21.79
CA GLY A 195 8.86 15.42 -22.52
C GLY A 195 9.47 16.61 -21.76
N VAL A 196 10.35 17.35 -22.45
CA VAL A 196 11.06 18.51 -21.89
C VAL A 196 10.13 19.72 -21.76
N PHE A 197 10.21 20.42 -20.63
CA PHE A 197 9.46 21.65 -20.41
C PHE A 197 10.09 22.82 -21.16
N LYS A 198 9.43 23.33 -22.20
CA LYS A 198 9.90 24.49 -22.98
C LYS A 198 10.23 25.72 -22.12
N THR A 199 9.53 25.91 -21.00
CA THR A 199 9.70 27.04 -20.06
C THR A 199 10.36 26.63 -18.73
N GLY A 200 10.88 25.40 -18.63
CA GLY A 200 11.34 24.82 -17.37
C GLY A 200 10.22 24.44 -16.39
N ARG A 201 8.94 24.65 -16.75
CA ARG A 201 7.77 24.24 -15.96
C ARG A 201 6.72 23.53 -16.83
N PRO A 202 6.03 22.51 -16.31
CA PRO A 202 4.98 21.81 -17.05
C PRO A 202 3.81 22.75 -17.34
N ASN A 203 3.30 22.73 -18.56
CA ASN A 203 2.08 23.47 -18.95
C ASN A 203 0.80 22.77 -18.39
N LYS A 204 -0.38 23.35 -18.64
CA LYS A 204 -1.66 22.80 -18.11
C LYS A 204 -1.93 21.37 -18.60
N GLN A 205 -1.69 21.08 -19.87
CA GLN A 205 -1.90 19.75 -20.46
C GLN A 205 -0.92 18.73 -19.88
N GLN A 206 0.36 19.09 -19.78
CA GLN A 206 1.40 18.25 -19.18
C GLN A 206 1.09 17.97 -17.71
N ARG A 207 0.69 18.97 -16.92
CA ARG A 207 0.25 18.75 -15.52
C ARG A 207 -0.90 17.75 -15.43
N GLY A 208 -1.87 17.84 -16.32
CA GLY A 208 -2.97 16.87 -16.39
C GLY A 208 -2.51 15.46 -16.76
N GLN A 209 -1.53 15.32 -17.66
CA GLN A 209 -0.93 14.03 -18.01
C GLN A 209 -0.12 13.44 -16.83
N MET A 210 0.74 14.24 -16.21
CA MET A 210 1.52 13.86 -15.03
C MET A 210 0.61 13.36 -13.90
N TYR A 211 -0.51 14.05 -13.66
CA TYR A 211 -1.48 13.64 -12.65
C TYR A 211 -2.11 12.28 -12.96
N ARG A 212 -2.51 12.03 -14.22
CA ARG A 212 -3.05 10.72 -14.62
C ARG A 212 -2.01 9.60 -14.52
N GLN A 213 -0.76 9.87 -14.91
CA GLN A 213 0.35 8.92 -14.76
C GLN A 213 0.57 8.59 -13.29
N LYS A 214 0.54 9.60 -12.41
CA LYS A 214 0.64 9.42 -10.97
C LYS A 214 -0.45 8.52 -10.40
N LEU A 215 -1.72 8.79 -10.73
CA LEU A 215 -2.84 7.98 -10.24
C LEU A 215 -2.71 6.51 -10.67
N ALA A 216 -2.33 6.28 -11.94
CA ALA A 216 -2.08 4.93 -12.44
C ALA A 216 -0.89 4.26 -11.72
N TRP A 217 0.18 5.02 -11.48
CA TRP A 217 1.37 4.55 -10.78
C TRP A 217 1.06 4.12 -9.35
N GLU A 218 0.40 4.98 -8.56
CA GLU A 218 0.06 4.67 -7.17
C GLU A 218 -0.95 3.51 -7.07
N LYS A 219 -1.88 3.39 -8.03
CA LYS A 219 -2.76 2.22 -8.13
C LYS A 219 -1.98 0.92 -8.38
N ASN A 220 -1.07 0.93 -9.36
CA ASN A 220 -0.23 -0.23 -9.67
C ASN A 220 0.72 -0.58 -8.51
N ARG A 221 1.26 0.43 -7.81
CA ARG A 221 2.07 0.26 -6.60
C ARG A 221 1.27 -0.43 -5.50
N ARG A 222 0.06 0.04 -5.17
CA ARG A 222 -0.81 -0.61 -4.17
C ARG A 222 -1.12 -2.06 -4.53
N GLN A 223 -1.38 -2.32 -5.82
CA GLN A 223 -1.59 -3.69 -6.32
C GLN A 223 -0.33 -4.57 -6.14
N ALA A 224 0.84 -4.08 -6.51
CA ALA A 224 2.11 -4.79 -6.34
C ALA A 224 2.40 -5.10 -4.86
N ARG A 225 2.10 -4.18 -3.94
CA ARG A 225 2.21 -4.44 -2.49
C ARG A 225 1.28 -5.54 -2.02
N ARG A 226 0.02 -5.54 -2.47
CA ARG A 226 -0.95 -6.62 -2.17
C ARG A 226 -0.41 -7.97 -2.64
N GLU A 227 0.02 -8.05 -3.90
CA GLU A 227 0.56 -9.29 -4.44
C GLU A 227 1.82 -9.76 -3.71
N ARG A 228 2.70 -8.82 -3.32
CA ARG A 228 3.88 -9.13 -2.51
C ARG A 228 3.48 -9.74 -1.16
N ARG A 229 2.47 -9.19 -0.47
CA ARG A 229 1.96 -9.73 0.80
C ARG A 229 1.38 -11.13 0.66
N GLU A 230 0.72 -11.41 -0.45
CA GLU A 230 0.09 -12.71 -0.70
C GLU A 230 1.08 -13.80 -1.13
N LYS A 231 2.11 -13.43 -1.89
CA LYS A 231 3.09 -14.38 -2.46
C LYS A 231 4.29 -14.64 -1.54
N THR A 232 4.65 -13.68 -0.69
CA THR A 232 5.88 -13.76 0.12
C THR A 232 5.63 -14.46 1.45
N VAL A 233 6.43 -15.48 1.75
CA VAL A 233 6.35 -16.25 3.01
C VAL A 233 6.68 -15.38 4.23
N ASP A 234 7.65 -14.46 4.08
CA ASP A 234 8.06 -13.50 5.11
C ASP A 234 7.07 -12.34 5.25
N TRP A 235 5.86 -12.68 5.67
CA TRP A 235 4.75 -11.75 5.81
C TRP A 235 5.06 -10.62 6.81
N ALA A 236 5.85 -10.90 7.85
CA ALA A 236 6.17 -9.95 8.91
C ALA A 236 7.09 -8.84 8.38
N LYS A 237 8.17 -9.22 7.67
CA LYS A 237 9.08 -8.25 7.04
C LYS A 237 8.37 -7.42 5.97
N VAL A 238 7.51 -8.04 5.14
CA VAL A 238 6.72 -7.31 4.13
C VAL A 238 5.79 -6.29 4.79
N ALA A 239 5.00 -6.70 5.79
CA ALA A 239 4.08 -5.82 6.48
C ALA A 239 4.81 -4.66 7.19
N LEU A 240 5.95 -4.96 7.83
CA LEU A 240 6.78 -3.94 8.48
C LEU A 240 7.29 -2.89 7.48
N CYS A 241 7.87 -3.35 6.36
CA CYS A 241 8.34 -2.46 5.30
C CYS A 241 7.19 -1.60 4.76
N ASP A 242 6.02 -2.20 4.54
CA ASP A 242 4.87 -1.47 4.01
C ASP A 242 4.43 -0.35 4.97
N LEU A 243 4.26 -0.68 6.26
CA LEU A 243 3.76 0.26 7.27
C LEU A 243 4.78 1.36 7.60
N ILE A 244 6.09 1.07 7.62
CA ILE A 244 7.14 2.07 7.84
C ILE A 244 7.15 3.09 6.69
N GLU A 245 7.08 2.63 5.44
CA GLU A 245 7.08 3.52 4.27
C GLU A 245 5.86 4.45 4.26
N GLU A 246 4.68 3.96 4.67
CA GLU A 246 3.49 4.80 4.81
C GLU A 246 3.60 5.76 6.00
N ARG A 247 4.07 5.29 7.16
CA ARG A 247 4.30 6.14 8.34
C ARG A 247 5.23 7.30 8.01
N ASP A 248 6.36 7.03 7.38
CA ASP A 248 7.38 8.04 7.09
C ASP A 248 6.90 9.04 6.05
N TYR A 249 6.14 8.56 5.06
CA TYR A 249 5.45 9.43 4.12
C TYR A 249 4.46 10.34 4.82
N LEU A 250 3.53 9.81 5.60
CA LEU A 250 2.52 10.60 6.34
C LEU A 250 3.18 11.63 7.28
N ASN A 251 4.21 11.21 8.00
CA ASN A 251 4.97 12.08 8.91
C ASN A 251 5.61 13.26 8.17
N ALA A 252 6.08 13.06 6.93
CA ALA A 252 6.65 14.14 6.11
C ALA A 252 5.63 15.24 5.78
N TYR A 253 4.33 14.95 5.82
CA TYR A 253 3.22 15.89 5.63
C TYR A 253 2.51 16.23 6.95
N GLY A 254 3.12 15.93 8.10
CA GLY A 254 2.59 16.28 9.42
C GLY A 254 1.47 15.37 9.92
N VAL A 255 1.12 14.29 9.21
CA VAL A 255 0.16 13.29 9.66
C VAL A 255 0.89 12.27 10.53
N LYS A 256 0.63 12.31 11.84
CA LYS A 256 1.33 11.48 12.84
C LYS A 256 0.47 10.29 13.29
N GLU A 257 1.05 9.45 14.16
CA GLU A 257 0.38 8.30 14.80
C GLU A 257 -0.21 7.25 13.82
N TYR A 258 0.48 7.02 12.70
CA TYR A 258 0.10 5.95 11.77
C TYR A 258 0.52 4.57 12.30
N LEU A 259 -0.46 3.80 12.78
CA LEU A 259 -0.36 2.40 13.24
C LEU A 259 0.87 2.10 14.12
N PRO A 260 1.14 2.91 15.16
CA PRO A 260 2.38 2.79 15.93
C PRO A 260 2.53 1.44 16.65
N ARG A 261 1.43 0.83 17.14
CA ARG A 261 1.49 -0.41 17.92
C ARG A 261 1.80 -1.61 17.03
N CYS A 262 1.16 -1.69 15.86
CA CYS A 262 1.45 -2.73 14.87
C CYS A 262 2.88 -2.64 14.35
N ILE A 263 3.37 -1.42 14.10
CA ILE A 263 4.76 -1.22 13.68
C ILE A 263 5.72 -1.71 14.77
N ALA A 264 5.51 -1.35 16.03
CA ALA A 264 6.34 -1.81 17.14
C ALA A 264 6.36 -3.34 17.26
N GLU A 265 5.19 -3.98 17.24
CA GLU A 265 5.07 -5.44 17.30
C GLU A 265 5.80 -6.14 16.13
N LEU A 266 5.66 -5.60 14.92
CA LEU A 266 6.33 -6.16 13.73
C LEU A 266 7.86 -5.97 13.81
N VAL A 267 8.35 -4.87 14.38
CA VAL A 267 9.79 -4.70 14.64
C VAL A 267 10.29 -5.80 15.56
N GLU A 268 9.60 -6.06 16.67
CA GLU A 268 9.98 -7.14 17.60
C GLU A 268 9.98 -8.50 16.89
N LEU A 269 8.95 -8.82 16.10
CA LEU A 269 8.86 -10.08 15.37
C LEU A 269 9.96 -10.28 14.32
N VAL A 270 10.39 -9.20 13.65
CA VAL A 270 11.44 -9.26 12.62
C VAL A 270 12.83 -9.33 13.24
N MET A 271 13.05 -8.73 14.42
CA MET A 271 14.34 -8.73 15.12
C MET A 271 14.62 -10.02 15.92
N LEU A 272 13.57 -10.78 16.31
CA LEU A 272 13.67 -12.06 17.04
C LEU A 272 13.81 -13.26 16.11
#